data_AF-A0A8H8IV48-F1
#
_entry.id   AF-A0A8H8IV48-F1
#
_cell.length_a   1.000
_cell.length_b   1.000
_cell.length_c   1.000
_cell.angle_alpha   90.00
_cell.angle_beta   90.00
_cell.angle_gamma   90.00
#
_symmetry.space_group_name_H-M   'P 1'
#
loop_
_entity.id
_entity.type
_entity.pdbx_description
1 polymer ?
#
loop_
_entity_poly.entity_id
_entity_poly.type
_entity_poly.pdbx_seq_one_letter_code
_entity_poly.pdbx_strand_id
1 'polypeptide(L)' 'MSDRREAAQGMNILIIEGGGARGLSSLIILDEIMKRVQNTKSLSKLPAVRDHFDVVAGTGTGAYVP' A
#
# COMPACT_ATOMS: atom_id res chain seq x y z
N MET A 1 19.95 -13.71 28.74
CA MET A 1 20.34 -13.21 27.40
C MET A 1 19.07 -13.11 26.58
N SER A 2 18.43 -11.94 26.59
CA SER A 2 17.19 -11.68 25.83
C SER A 2 17.62 -11.03 24.52
N ASP A 3 17.72 -11.85 23.48
CA ASP A 3 18.06 -11.41 22.13
C ASP A 3 16.78 -10.86 21.47
N ARG A 4 16.30 -9.73 21.99
CA ARG A 4 15.22 -8.97 21.36
C ARG A 4 15.85 -8.28 20.17
N ARG A 5 15.92 -9.00 19.04
CA ARG A 5 16.12 -8.36 17.74
C ARG A 5 14.99 -7.35 17.62
N GLU A 6 15.29 -6.07 17.86
CA GLU A 6 14.55 -5.00 17.22
C GLU A 6 14.62 -5.33 15.73
N ALA A 7 13.58 -5.99 15.22
CA ALA A 7 13.39 -6.10 13.79
C ALA A 7 13.27 -4.65 13.35
N ALA A 8 14.38 -4.08 12.84
CA ALA A 8 14.41 -2.75 12.30
C ALA A 8 13.16 -2.61 11.45
N GLN A 9 12.24 -1.75 11.87
CA GLN A 9 10.91 -1.68 11.29
C GLN A 9 11.12 -1.37 9.81
N GLY A 10 10.90 -2.39 8.97
CA GLY A 10 11.21 -2.32 7.55
C GLY A 10 10.36 -1.25 6.90
N MET A 11 10.97 -0.43 6.04
CA MET A 11 10.26 0.63 5.35
C MET A 11 9.40 0.05 4.23
N ASN A 12 8.10 0.32 4.27
CA ASN A 12 7.16 -0.14 3.26
C ASN A 12 6.97 0.97 2.22
N ILE A 13 7.50 0.73 1.01
CA ILE A 13 7.45 1.70 -0.09
C ILE A 13 6.51 1.17 -1.17
N LEU A 14 5.57 2.01 -1.59
CA LEU A 14 4.67 1.78 -2.73
C LEU A 14 5.08 2.69 -3.89
N ILE A 15 5.33 2.11 -5.07
CA ILE A 15 5.62 2.84 -6.31
C ILE A 15 4.56 2.49 -7.35
N ILE A 16 3.86 3.51 -7.85
CA ILE A 16 2.82 3.36 -8.88
C ILE A 16 3.27 4.07 -10.16
N GLU A 17 3.62 3.28 -11.18
CA GLU A 17 3.96 3.81 -12.51
C GLU A 17 2.75 4.46 -13.19
N GLY A 18 2.96 5.67 -13.72
CA GLY A 18 1.98 6.40 -14.52
C GLY A 18 1.92 5.91 -15.96
N GLY A 19 0.70 5.71 -16.47
CA GLY A 19 0.51 5.19 -17.83
C GLY A 19 -0.78 5.63 -18.54
N GLY A 20 -1.42 6.71 -18.10
CA GLY A 20 -2.72 7.15 -18.62
C GLY A 20 -3.85 6.20 -18.22
N ALA A 21 -4.67 5.73 -19.16
CA ALA A 21 -5.77 4.78 -18.90
C ALA A 21 -5.30 3.45 -18.26
N ARG A 22 -4.04 3.06 -18.50
CA ARG A 22 -3.40 1.89 -17.86
C ARG A 22 -3.03 2.10 -16.40
N GLY A 23 -3.11 3.33 -15.88
CA GLY A 23 -2.98 3.59 -14.45
C GLY A 23 -4.16 3.06 -13.63
N LEU A 24 -5.33 2.86 -14.26
CA LEU A 24 -6.53 2.38 -13.57
C LEU A 24 -6.41 0.92 -13.13
N SER A 25 -5.73 0.07 -13.91
CA SER A 25 -5.47 -1.32 -13.50
C SER A 25 -4.63 -1.39 -12.24
N SER A 26 -3.64 -0.50 -12.08
CA SER A 26 -2.79 -0.43 -10.89
C SER A 26 -3.60 -0.02 -9.65
N LEU A 27 -4.55 0.91 -9.81
CA LEU A 27 -5.47 1.30 -8.74
C LEU A 27 -6.45 0.17 -8.37
N ILE A 28 -6.97 -0.58 -9.34
CA ILE A 28 -7.82 -1.75 -9.08
C ILE A 28 -7.05 -2.84 -8.32
N ILE A 29 -5.81 -3.11 -8.72
CA ILE A 29 -4.93 -4.07 -8.02
C ILE A 29 -4.66 -3.60 -6.59
N LEU A 30 -4.37 -2.30 -6.40
CA LEU A 30 -4.14 -1.74 -5.07
C LEU A 30 -5.39 -1.84 -4.19
N ASP A 31 -6.56 -1.50 -4.71
CA ASP A 31 -7.84 -1.63 -3.98
C ASP A 31 -8.12 -3.08 -3.56
N GLU A 32 -7.88 -4.04 -4.46
CA GLU A 32 -8.01 -5.47 -4.15
C GLU A 32 -7.00 -5.93 -3.08
N ILE A 33 -5.77 -5.43 -3.12
CA ILE A 33 -4.76 -5.68 -2.06
C ILE A 33 -5.26 -5.13 -0.72
N MET A 34 -5.78 -3.90 -0.68
CA MET A 34 -6.28 -3.30 0.56
C MET A 34 -7.50 -4.04 1.12
N LYS A 35 -8.40 -4.54 0.27
CA LYS A 35 -9.51 -5.42 0.67
C LYS A 35 -9.03 -6.74 1.24
N ARG A 36 -8.00 -7.35 0.66
CA ARG A 36 -7.39 -8.56 1.21
C ARG A 36 -6.77 -8.30 2.57
N VAL A 37 -6.05 -7.18 2.72
CA VAL A 37 -5.50 -6.75 4.02
C VAL A 37 -6.61 -6.55 5.04
N GLN A 38 -7.72 -5.91 4.66
CA GLN A 38 -8.90 -5.77 5.52
C GLN A 38 -9.37 -7.13 6.04
N ASN A 39 -9.57 -8.09 5.13
CA ASN A 39 -10.07 -9.42 5.48
C ASN A 39 -9.07 -10.21 6.33
N THR A 40 -7.79 -10.22 5.94
CA THR A 40 -6.73 -10.94 6.67
C THR A 40 -6.53 -10.38 8.07
N LYS A 41 -6.66 -9.06 8.26
CA LYS A 41 -6.53 -8.41 9.57
C LYS A 41 -7.87 -8.22 10.30
N SER A 42 -8.98 -8.71 9.73
CA SER A 42 -10.34 -8.55 10.26
C SER A 42 -10.70 -7.11 10.64
N LEU A 43 -10.33 -6.16 9.78
CA LEU A 43 -10.57 -4.73 10.01
C LEU A 43 -12.03 -4.37 9.68
N SER A 44 -12.65 -3.57 10.55
CA SER A 44 -14.05 -3.13 10.40
C SER A 44 -14.29 -2.21 9.20
N LYS A 45 -13.23 -1.59 8.67
CA LYS A 45 -13.25 -0.71 7.50
C LYS A 45 -12.06 -1.00 6.59
N LEU A 46 -12.18 -0.63 5.33
CA LEU A 46 -11.08 -0.69 4.37
C LEU A 46 -9.91 0.18 4.90
N PRO A 47 -8.71 -0.40 5.11
CA PRO A 47 -7.56 0.38 5.56
C PRO A 47 -7.13 1.39 4.50
N ALA A 48 -6.68 2.56 4.94
CA ALA A 48 -6.09 3.52 4.02
C ALA A 48 -4.68 3.04 3.61
N VAL A 49 -4.27 3.36 2.39
CA VAL A 49 -2.94 2.96 1.85
C VAL A 49 -1.83 3.51 2.75
N ARG A 50 -1.97 4.76 3.22
CA ARG A 50 -1.05 5.41 4.18
C ARG A 50 -0.92 4.69 5.54
N ASP A 51 -1.85 3.82 5.90
CA ASP A 51 -1.78 3.07 7.16
C ASP A 51 -0.81 1.87 7.04
N HIS A 52 -0.33 1.56 5.82
CA HIS A 52 0.52 0.40 5.52
C HIS A 52 1.84 0.76 4.83
N PHE A 53 1.92 1.91 4.15
CA PHE A 53 3.09 2.35 3.40
C PHE A 53 3.61 3.68 3.95
N ASP A 54 4.90 3.73 4.26
CA ASP A 54 5.61 4.92 4.75
C ASP A 54 5.87 5.92 3.63
N VAL A 55 6.06 5.40 2.41
CA VAL A 55 6.31 6.20 1.21
C VAL A 55 5.41 5.70 0.10
N VAL A 56 4.65 6.62 -0.50
CA VAL A 56 3.90 6.38 -1.72
C VAL A 56 4.43 7.32 -2.79
N ALA A 57 5.01 6.76 -3.84
CA ALA A 57 5.53 7.50 -4.98
C ALA A 57 4.79 7.06 -6.27
N GLY A 58 4.59 8.00 -7.19
CA GLY A 58 4.02 7.65 -8.48
C GLY A 58 4.24 8.74 -9.52
N THR A 59 4.13 8.37 -10.80
CA THR A 59 4.22 9.29 -11.92
C THR A 59 2.83 9.40 -12.60
N GLY A 60 2.51 10.53 -13.23
CA GLY A 60 1.23 10.73 -13.96
C GLY A 60 -0.02 10.47 -13.10
N THR A 61 -0.96 9.66 -13.62
CA THR A 61 -2.21 9.27 -12.92
C THR A 61 -1.99 8.35 -11.72
N GLY A 62 -0.82 7.72 -11.59
CA GLY A 62 -0.46 6.88 -10.45
C GLY A 62 -0.19 7.68 -9.16
N ALA A 63 -0.02 8.99 -9.27
CA ALA A 63 0.09 9.89 -8.11
C ALA A 63 -1.27 10.25 -7.48
N TYR A 64 -2.38 9.90 -8.13
CA TYR A 64 -3.72 10.08 -7.58
C TYR A 64 -4.15 8.81 -6.84
N VAL A 65 -3.83 8.75 -5.55
CA VAL A 65 -4.30 7.70 -4.63
C VAL A 65 -5.20 8.38 -3.59
N PRO A 66 -6.53 8.16 -3.61
CA PRO A 66 -7.44 8.71 -2.60
C PRO A 66 -7.26 8.09 -1.21
#